data_AF-A0AAD2DZU3-F1
#
_entry.id   AF-A0AAD2DZU3-F1
#
_cell.length_a   1.000
_cell.length_b   1.000
_cell.length_c   1.000
_cell.angle_alpha   90.00
_cell.angle_beta   90.00
_cell.angle_gamma   90.00
#
_symmetry.space_group_name_H-M   'P 1'
#
loop_
_entity.id
_entity.type
_entity.pdbx_description
1 polymer ?
#
loop_
_entity_poly.entity_id
_entity_poly.type
_entity_poly.pdbx_seq_one_letter_code
_entity_poly.pdbx_strand_id
1 'polypeptide(L)'
;MSSTEAKKMVVLKSFDGVTFEVEESVAVQFESIRHMFEDNLAGSVIPLSNIKSEILSKVIDYCKRHADDTTDEEDLKAFDADFVKVEHGTLFDIIRAANYLNIKSLLDLTCQTVADMIKGKTPAEIRELFNISDEFTPEEEEEASIITRFIYMDRYADC
;
A
#
# COMPACT_ATOMS: atom_id res chain seq x y z
N MET A 1 6.55 -41.18 3.62
CA MET A 1 7.41 -40.42 2.72
C MET A 1 6.61 -39.21 2.29
N SER A 2 6.93 -38.04 2.85
CA SER A 2 6.22 -36.80 2.53
C SER A 2 6.60 -36.41 1.11
N SER A 3 5.64 -36.48 0.18
CA SER A 3 5.81 -35.88 -1.14
C SER A 3 5.99 -34.39 -0.92
N THR A 4 7.18 -33.87 -1.18
CA THR A 4 7.39 -32.44 -1.37
C THR A 4 6.60 -32.05 -2.62
N GLU A 5 5.36 -31.59 -2.43
CA GLU A 5 4.63 -30.90 -3.48
C GLU A 5 5.49 -29.74 -3.97
N ALA A 6 5.79 -29.70 -5.26
CA ALA A 6 6.54 -28.62 -5.86
C ALA A 6 5.72 -27.34 -5.70
N LYS A 7 6.24 -26.38 -4.92
CA LYS A 7 5.62 -25.07 -4.78
C LYS A 7 5.50 -24.44 -6.17
N LYS A 8 4.28 -24.08 -6.56
CA LYS A 8 4.03 -23.39 -7.83
C LYS A 8 4.58 -21.97 -7.73
N MET A 9 5.38 -21.59 -8.71
CA MET A 9 6.06 -20.29 -8.77
C MET A 9 5.54 -19.48 -9.94
N VAL A 10 5.52 -18.16 -9.77
CA VAL A 10 5.14 -17.19 -10.80
C VAL A 10 6.27 -16.16 -10.96
N VAL A 11 6.48 -15.67 -12.18
CA VAL A 11 7.53 -14.70 -12.45
C VAL A 11 6.91 -13.34 -12.72
N LEU A 12 7.20 -12.36 -11.87
CA LEU A 12 6.82 -10.96 -12.06
C LEU A 12 7.99 -10.19 -12.66
N LYS A 13 7.76 -9.32 -13.63
CA LYS A 13 8.79 -8.44 -14.20
C LYS A 13 8.46 -6.99 -13.90
N SER A 14 9.30 -6.31 -13.13
CA SER A 14 9.15 -4.88 -12.83
C SER A 14 9.34 -4.00 -14.07
N PHE A 15 8.98 -2.73 -13.94
CA PHE A 15 9.07 -1.71 -14.99
C PHE A 15 10.50 -1.53 -15.53
N ASP A 16 11.50 -1.58 -14.66
CA ASP A 16 12.93 -1.52 -14.97
C ASP A 16 13.50 -2.86 -15.49
N GLY A 17 12.66 -3.87 -15.66
CA GLY A 17 12.99 -5.11 -16.33
C GLY A 17 13.54 -6.21 -15.44
N VAL A 18 13.62 -6.01 -14.13
CA VAL A 18 14.03 -7.03 -13.15
C VAL A 18 12.92 -8.06 -12.95
N THR A 19 13.28 -9.33 -12.83
CA THR A 19 12.34 -10.43 -12.64
C THR A 19 12.38 -10.96 -11.20
N PHE A 20 11.21 -11.29 -10.66
CA PHE A 20 11.01 -11.81 -9.31
C PHE A 20 10.24 -13.11 -9.37
N GLU A 21 10.78 -14.16 -8.75
CA GLU A 21 10.06 -15.42 -8.54
C GLU A 21 9.29 -15.35 -7.23
N VAL A 22 7.99 -15.57 -7.30
CA VAL A 22 7.07 -15.48 -6.16
C VAL A 22 6.30 -16.80 -6.04
N GLU A 23 6.18 -17.32 -4.82
CA GLU A 23 5.37 -18.50 -4.53
C GLU A 23 3.89 -18.19 -4.76
N GLU A 24 3.12 -19.14 -5.26
CA GLU A 24 1.67 -18.97 -5.49
C GLU A 24 0.93 -18.55 -4.21
N SER A 25 1.33 -19.06 -3.04
CA SER A 25 0.79 -18.68 -1.72
C SER A 25 0.94 -17.19 -1.38
N VAL A 26 1.95 -16.53 -1.94
CA VAL A 26 2.15 -15.08 -1.81
C VAL A 26 1.41 -14.36 -2.93
N ALA A 27 1.47 -14.92 -4.14
CA ALA A 27 0.87 -14.33 -5.33
C ALA A 27 -0.66 -14.24 -5.26
N VAL A 28 -1.34 -15.14 -4.54
CA VAL A 28 -2.80 -15.08 -4.32
C VAL A 28 -3.27 -13.81 -3.61
N GLN A 29 -2.38 -13.08 -2.92
CA GLN A 29 -2.69 -11.77 -2.34
C GLN A 29 -2.81 -10.66 -3.39
N PHE A 30 -2.31 -10.88 -4.62
CA PHE A 30 -2.41 -9.92 -5.71
C PHE A 30 -3.72 -10.12 -6.47
N GLU A 31 -4.82 -9.52 -5.99
CA GLU A 31 -6.16 -9.73 -6.58
C GLU A 31 -6.24 -9.34 -8.06
N SER A 32 -5.51 -8.29 -8.46
CA SER A 32 -5.47 -7.80 -9.86
C SER A 32 -4.99 -8.83 -10.88
N ILE A 33 -4.03 -9.67 -10.47
CA ILE A 33 -3.38 -10.68 -11.32
C ILE A 33 -3.73 -12.11 -10.88
N ARG A 34 -4.67 -12.26 -9.95
CA ARG A 34 -5.13 -13.54 -9.41
C ARG A 34 -5.55 -14.53 -10.50
N HIS A 35 -6.36 -14.06 -11.45
CA HIS A 35 -6.84 -14.88 -12.57
C HIS A 35 -5.69 -15.36 -13.48
N MET A 36 -4.57 -14.62 -13.54
CA MET A 36 -3.39 -15.03 -14.31
C MET A 36 -2.67 -16.23 -13.70
N PHE A 37 -2.90 -16.54 -12.42
CA PHE A 37 -2.34 -17.69 -11.71
C PHE A 37 -3.21 -18.95 -11.83
N GLU A 38 -4.52 -18.78 -11.92
CA GLU A 38 -5.50 -19.87 -12.00
C GLU A 38 -5.46 -20.57 -13.38
N ASP A 39 -5.13 -19.85 -14.45
CA ASP A 39 -5.12 -20.35 -15.85
C ASP A 39 -3.92 -21.24 -16.24
N ASN A 40 -3.17 -21.79 -15.27
CA ASN A 40 -2.11 -22.79 -15.50
C ASN A 40 -0.97 -22.34 -16.45
N LEU A 41 -0.68 -21.05 -16.50
CA LEU A 41 0.47 -20.46 -17.20
C LEU A 41 1.77 -20.66 -16.39
N ALA A 42 2.11 -21.93 -16.09
CA ALA A 42 3.38 -22.28 -15.48
C ALA A 42 4.52 -21.81 -16.40
N GLY A 43 5.28 -20.81 -15.96
CA GLY A 43 6.42 -20.24 -16.69
C GLY A 43 6.14 -18.96 -17.49
N SER A 44 4.94 -18.38 -17.42
CA SER A 44 4.70 -17.05 -18.01
C SER A 44 5.23 -15.93 -17.10
N VAL A 45 5.83 -14.91 -17.73
CA VAL A 45 6.32 -13.72 -17.05
C VAL A 45 5.21 -12.66 -17.09
N ILE A 46 4.77 -12.19 -15.92
CA ILE A 46 3.75 -11.13 -15.79
C ILE A 46 4.47 -9.77 -15.74
N PRO A 47 4.35 -8.91 -16.76
CA PRO A 47 4.99 -7.60 -16.77
C PRO A 47 4.20 -6.56 -15.97
N LEU A 48 4.82 -5.98 -14.94
CA LEU A 48 4.31 -4.91 -14.09
C LEU A 48 4.90 -3.56 -14.53
N SER A 49 4.27 -2.95 -15.53
CA SER A 49 4.79 -1.74 -16.20
C SER A 49 4.73 -0.46 -15.35
N ASN A 50 4.17 -0.51 -14.15
CA ASN A 50 3.99 0.68 -13.30
C ASN A 50 4.77 0.61 -11.98
N ILE A 51 5.54 -0.46 -11.74
CA ILE A 51 6.20 -0.70 -10.45
C ILE A 51 7.68 -0.94 -10.68
N LYS A 52 8.55 -0.12 -10.07
CA LYS A 52 10.01 -0.29 -10.09
C LYS A 52 10.43 -1.51 -9.26
N SER A 53 11.60 -2.10 -9.54
CA SER A 53 12.07 -3.30 -8.84
C SER A 53 12.21 -3.10 -7.33
N GLU A 54 12.68 -1.93 -6.90
CA GLU A 54 12.86 -1.60 -5.48
C GLU A 54 11.53 -1.67 -4.70
N ILE A 55 10.48 -1.10 -5.27
CA ILE A 55 9.14 -1.08 -4.68
C ILE A 55 8.53 -2.47 -4.74
N LEU A 56 8.66 -3.15 -5.88
CA LEU A 56 8.15 -4.50 -6.05
C LEU A 56 8.78 -5.48 -5.05
N SER A 57 10.08 -5.37 -4.79
CA SER A 57 10.76 -6.19 -3.77
C SER A 57 10.14 -5.98 -2.39
N LYS A 58 9.94 -4.73 -1.96
CA LYS A 58 9.32 -4.40 -0.67
C LYS A 58 7.91 -4.97 -0.55
N VAL A 59 7.10 -4.82 -1.60
CA VAL A 59 5.73 -5.35 -1.63
C VAL A 59 5.71 -6.88 -1.54
N ILE A 60 6.61 -7.56 -2.26
CA ILE A 60 6.74 -9.02 -2.19
C ILE A 60 7.17 -9.46 -0.79
N ASP A 61 8.13 -8.78 -0.16
CA ASP A 61 8.59 -9.11 1.19
C ASP A 61 7.49 -8.91 2.23
N TYR A 62 6.70 -7.83 2.10
CA TYR A 62 5.50 -7.61 2.90
C TYR A 62 4.51 -8.78 2.78
N CYS A 63 4.15 -9.17 1.55
CA CYS A 63 3.20 -10.25 1.30
C CYS A 63 3.74 -11.61 1.78
N LYS A 64 5.04 -11.88 1.64
CA LYS A 64 5.67 -13.08 2.18
C LYS A 64 5.52 -13.16 3.69
N ARG A 65 5.76 -12.05 4.39
CA ARG A 65 5.62 -11.99 5.85
C ARG A 65 4.18 -12.20 6.30
N HIS A 66 3.21 -11.66 5.56
CA HIS A 66 1.77 -11.79 5.85
C HIS A 66 1.14 -13.10 5.37
N ALA A 67 1.83 -13.87 4.52
CA ALA A 67 1.44 -15.22 4.15
C ALA A 67 1.93 -16.28 5.15
N ASP A 68 2.83 -15.91 6.07
CA ASP A 68 3.42 -16.85 7.02
C ASP A 68 2.54 -16.98 8.27
N ASP A 69 1.69 -18.01 8.25
CA ASP A 69 0.77 -18.38 9.35
C ASP A 69 1.50 -18.73 10.67
N THR A 70 2.83 -18.82 10.67
CA THR A 70 3.61 -19.08 11.89
C THR A 70 4.04 -17.81 12.63
N THR A 71 3.80 -16.63 12.06
CA THR A 71 4.17 -15.36 12.69
C THR A 71 3.12 -14.93 13.72
N ASP A 72 3.57 -14.61 14.93
CA ASP A 72 2.72 -14.06 15.98
C ASP A 72 2.17 -12.67 15.59
N GLU A 73 0.93 -12.37 16.01
CA GLU A 73 0.24 -11.11 15.64
C GLU A 73 0.97 -9.86 16.15
N GLU A 74 1.64 -9.95 17.31
CA GLU A 74 2.45 -8.85 17.84
C GLU A 74 3.69 -8.58 16.98
N ASP A 75 4.35 -9.64 16.51
CA ASP A 75 5.52 -9.54 15.63
C ASP A 75 5.12 -8.99 14.25
N LEU A 76 3.94 -9.33 13.74
CA LEU A 76 3.40 -8.73 12.52
C LEU A 76 3.15 -7.23 12.69
N LYS A 77 2.54 -6.81 13.80
CA LYS A 77 2.32 -5.37 14.07
C LYS A 77 3.63 -4.60 14.20
N ALA A 78 4.64 -5.19 14.84
CA ALA A 78 5.97 -4.58 14.93
C ALA A 78 6.63 -4.47 13.55
N PHE A 79 6.54 -5.52 12.74
CA PHE A 79 7.01 -5.50 11.35
C PHE A 79 6.29 -4.43 10.53
N ASP A 80 4.97 -4.32 10.61
CA ASP A 80 4.17 -3.32 9.91
C ASP A 80 4.58 -1.89 10.28
N ALA A 81 4.75 -1.65 11.57
CA ALA A 81 5.19 -0.36 12.08
C ALA A 81 6.59 0.02 11.57
N ASP A 82 7.49 -0.95 11.39
CA ASP A 82 8.81 -0.71 10.83
C ASP A 82 8.80 -0.62 9.30
N PHE A 83 7.93 -1.38 8.64
CA PHE A 83 7.80 -1.43 7.19
C PHE A 83 7.40 -0.07 6.60
N VAL A 84 6.51 0.67 7.28
CA VAL A 84 6.04 1.99 6.83
C VAL A 84 6.99 3.13 7.20
N LYS A 85 8.06 2.89 7.97
CA LYS A 85 9.11 3.88 8.29
C LYS A 85 10.08 4.08 7.12
N VAL A 86 9.55 4.51 5.99
CA VAL A 86 10.30 4.83 4.78
C VAL A 86 10.13 6.31 4.42
N GLU A 87 10.91 6.81 3.46
CA GLU A 87 10.71 8.15 2.93
C GLU A 87 9.32 8.31 2.30
N HIS A 88 8.73 9.50 2.37
CA HIS A 88 7.39 9.78 1.81
C HIS A 88 7.27 9.35 0.34
N GLY A 89 8.30 9.61 -0.49
CA GLY A 89 8.30 9.18 -1.89
C GLY A 89 8.15 7.67 -2.05
N THR A 90 8.91 6.90 -1.26
CA THR A 90 8.79 5.44 -1.21
C THR A 90 7.43 4.99 -0.68
N LEU A 91 6.90 5.65 0.36
CA LEU A 91 5.59 5.33 0.90
C LEU A 91 4.48 5.52 -0.15
N PHE A 92 4.52 6.61 -0.91
CA PHE A 92 3.57 6.87 -2.00
C PHE A 92 3.71 5.86 -3.15
N ASP A 93 4.93 5.49 -3.50
CA ASP A 93 5.18 4.45 -4.49
C ASP A 93 4.64 3.09 -4.01
N ILE A 94 4.76 2.76 -2.72
CA ILE A 94 4.15 1.57 -2.10
C ILE A 94 2.62 1.65 -2.15
N ILE A 95 2.00 2.78 -1.79
CA ILE A 95 0.55 2.98 -1.87
C ILE A 95 0.06 2.74 -3.31
N ARG A 96 0.75 3.32 -4.29
CA ARG A 96 0.41 3.15 -5.70
C ARG A 96 0.55 1.71 -6.16
N ALA A 97 1.60 1.01 -5.72
CA ALA A 97 1.81 -0.41 -6.02
C ALA A 97 0.74 -1.29 -5.37
N ALA A 98 0.40 -1.04 -4.09
CA ALA A 98 -0.65 -1.75 -3.35
C ALA A 98 -2.01 -1.58 -4.02
N ASN A 99 -2.36 -0.36 -4.44
CA ASN A 99 -3.58 -0.09 -5.19
C ASN A 99 -3.58 -0.77 -6.57
N TYR A 100 -2.46 -0.74 -7.30
CA TYR A 100 -2.37 -1.39 -8.61
C TYR A 100 -2.49 -2.92 -8.52
N LEU A 101 -1.80 -3.53 -7.56
CA LEU A 101 -1.85 -4.98 -7.35
C LEU A 101 -3.13 -5.42 -6.63
N ASN A 102 -3.88 -4.46 -6.07
CA ASN A 102 -5.07 -4.61 -5.25
C ASN A 102 -4.80 -5.48 -4.00
N ILE A 103 -3.83 -5.03 -3.19
CA ILE A 103 -3.44 -5.66 -1.92
C ILE A 103 -4.08 -4.88 -0.77
N LYS A 104 -5.26 -5.33 -0.34
CA LYS A 104 -6.09 -4.59 0.64
C LYS A 104 -5.36 -4.33 1.96
N SER A 105 -4.70 -5.33 2.54
CA SER A 105 -4.00 -5.19 3.84
C SER A 105 -2.92 -4.10 3.80
N LEU A 106 -2.11 -4.11 2.75
CA LEU A 106 -1.05 -3.11 2.54
C LEU A 106 -1.62 -1.71 2.28
N LEU A 107 -2.73 -1.62 1.53
CA LEU A 107 -3.41 -0.35 1.29
C LEU A 107 -4.00 0.23 2.59
N ASP A 108 -4.63 -0.60 3.41
CA ASP A 108 -5.19 -0.18 4.70
C ASP A 108 -4.07 0.31 5.64
N LEU A 109 -2.96 -0.45 5.75
CA LEU A 109 -1.79 -0.09 6.57
C LEU A 109 -1.20 1.27 6.16
N THR A 110 -0.98 1.47 4.86
CA THR A 110 -0.36 2.69 4.35
C THR A 110 -1.31 3.90 4.44
N CYS A 111 -2.60 3.71 4.16
CA CYS A 111 -3.63 4.74 4.37
C CYS A 111 -3.73 5.16 5.84
N GLN A 112 -3.73 4.20 6.76
CA GLN A 112 -3.75 4.48 8.20
C GLN A 112 -2.50 5.28 8.61
N THR A 113 -1.32 4.91 8.11
CA THR A 113 -0.08 5.63 8.37
C THR A 113 -0.17 7.09 7.91
N VAL A 114 -0.66 7.34 6.70
CA VAL A 114 -0.86 8.70 6.19
C VAL A 114 -1.88 9.47 7.04
N ALA A 115 -2.98 8.84 7.44
CA ALA A 115 -3.98 9.45 8.32
C ALA A 115 -3.38 9.85 9.68
N ASP A 116 -2.53 9.01 10.26
CA ASP A 116 -1.85 9.31 11.52
C ASP A 116 -0.80 10.42 11.38
N MET A 117 -0.15 10.54 10.23
CA MET A 117 0.75 11.67 9.93
C MET A 117 0.00 13.01 9.84
N ILE A 118 -1.22 13.00 9.32
CA ILE A 118 -2.09 14.18 9.18
C ILE A 118 -2.72 14.57 10.51
N LYS A 119 -3.01 13.59 11.37
CA LYS A 119 -3.74 13.78 12.62
C LYS A 119 -3.05 14.79 13.53
N GLY A 120 -3.77 15.84 13.90
CA GLY A 120 -3.29 16.89 14.80
C GLY A 120 -2.37 17.93 14.16
N LYS A 121 -2.13 17.86 12.84
CA LYS A 121 -1.43 18.91 12.10
C LYS A 121 -2.41 19.95 11.55
N THR A 122 -1.93 21.18 11.45
CA THR A 122 -2.62 22.27 10.77
C THR A 122 -2.53 22.12 9.24
N PRO A 123 -3.43 22.74 8.46
CA PRO A 123 -3.36 22.73 7.00
C PRO A 123 -1.99 23.18 6.46
N ALA A 124 -1.38 24.21 7.05
CA ALA A 124 -0.05 24.69 6.66
C ALA A 124 1.05 23.64 6.88
N GLU A 125 1.05 22.97 8.04
CA GLU A 125 2.02 21.90 8.32
C GLU A 125 1.82 20.68 7.41
N ILE A 126 0.58 20.38 7.02
CA ILE A 126 0.28 19.30 6.06
C ILE A 126 0.81 19.68 4.67
N ARG A 127 0.58 20.92 4.22
CA ARG A 127 1.11 21.42 2.94
C ARG A 127 2.63 21.32 2.90
N GLU A 128 3.31 21.70 3.98
CA GLU A 128 4.77 21.57 4.09
C GLU A 128 5.21 20.09 4.10
N LEU A 129 4.56 19.23 4.90
CA LEU A 129 4.90 17.81 5.04
C LEU A 129 4.81 17.04 3.73
N PHE A 130 3.81 17.36 2.90
CA PHE A 130 3.57 16.72 1.61
C PHE A 130 4.07 17.55 0.42
N ASN A 131 4.77 18.66 0.68
CA ASN A 131 5.30 19.57 -0.34
C ASN A 131 4.25 19.97 -1.39
N ILE A 132 3.05 20.32 -0.91
CA ILE A 132 1.90 20.74 -1.72
C ILE A 132 1.98 22.26 -1.91
N SER A 133 1.81 22.71 -3.16
CA SER A 133 1.78 24.14 -3.50
C SER A 133 0.56 24.83 -2.88
N ASP A 134 0.76 26.09 -2.42
CA ASP A 134 -0.33 26.95 -1.95
C ASP A 134 -1.12 27.48 -3.16
N GLU A 135 -2.08 26.68 -3.63
CA GLU A 135 -2.94 27.04 -4.78
C GLU A 135 -4.27 27.66 -4.36
N PHE A 136 -4.56 27.74 -3.05
CA PHE A 136 -5.81 28.29 -2.54
C PHE A 136 -5.72 29.79 -2.32
N THR A 137 -6.73 30.51 -2.78
CA THR A 137 -6.92 31.91 -2.41
C THR A 137 -7.37 32.01 -0.94
N PRO A 138 -7.14 33.14 -0.25
CA PRO A 138 -7.61 33.33 1.12
C PRO A 138 -9.12 33.14 1.29
N GLU A 139 -9.89 33.46 0.24
CA GLU A 139 -11.35 33.30 0.21
C GLU A 139 -11.77 31.82 0.18
N GLU A 140 -11.11 30.98 -0.63
CA GLU A 140 -11.37 29.54 -0.69
C GLU A 140 -10.99 28.82 0.61
N GLU A 141 -9.94 29.26 1.29
CA GLU A 141 -9.53 28.71 2.59
C GLU A 141 -10.53 29.09 3.71
N GLU A 142 -11.05 30.32 3.68
CA GLU A 142 -12.10 30.76 4.60
C GLU A 142 -13.41 30.01 4.35
N GLU A 143 -13.83 29.83 3.09
CA GLU A 143 -15.01 29.02 2.73
C GLU A 143 -14.86 27.56 3.18
N ALA A 144 -13.71 26.93 2.92
CA ALA A 144 -13.46 25.55 3.36
C ALA A 144 -13.48 25.42 4.90
N SER A 145 -12.96 26.42 5.62
CA SER A 145 -13.00 26.47 7.09
C SER A 145 -14.43 26.64 7.61
N ILE A 146 -15.22 27.51 6.98
CA ILE A 146 -16.63 27.73 7.31
C ILE A 146 -17.44 26.46 7.03
N ILE A 147 -17.29 25.84 5.86
CA ILE A 147 -17.98 24.59 5.48
C ILE A 147 -17.61 23.48 6.46
N THR A 148 -16.33 23.32 6.77
CA THR A 148 -15.88 22.31 7.75
C THR A 148 -16.50 22.58 9.11
N ARG A 149 -16.50 23.83 9.57
CA ARG A 149 -17.13 24.20 10.85
C ARG A 149 -18.64 23.94 10.85
N PHE A 150 -19.35 24.24 9.77
CA PHE A 150 -20.78 23.97 9.65
C PHE A 150 -21.08 22.46 9.66
N ILE A 151 -20.37 21.67 8.85
CA ILE A 151 -20.57 20.20 8.81
C ILE A 151 -20.28 19.58 10.18
N TYR A 152 -19.23 20.03 10.87
CA TYR A 152 -18.92 19.51 12.20
C TYR A 152 -19.94 20.00 13.24
N MET A 153 -20.36 21.26 13.22
CA MET A 153 -21.35 21.75 14.19
C MET A 153 -22.74 21.15 13.96
N ASP A 154 -23.18 20.93 12.73
CA ASP A 154 -24.46 20.25 12.46
C ASP A 154 -24.43 18.78 12.89
N ARG A 155 -23.28 18.10 12.78
CA ARG A 155 -23.14 16.70 13.24
C ARG A 155 -23.06 16.55 14.77
N TYR A 156 -22.82 17.63 15.50
CA TYR A 156 -22.78 17.66 16.97
C TYR A 156 -23.93 18.46 17.61
N ALA A 157 -24.80 19.10 16.82
CA ALA A 157 -25.96 19.83 17.30
C ALA A 157 -27.19 18.94 17.58
N ASP A 158 -27.18 17.68 17.12
CA ASP A 158 -28.23 16.69 17.36
C ASP A 158 -27.96 15.76 18.57
N CYS A 159 -27.25 16.26 19.60
CA CYS A 159 -27.11 15.59 20.91
C CYS A 159 -27.74 16.40 22.04
#